data_AF-A0A9N9NZA5-F1
#
_entry.id   AF-A0A9N9NZA5-F1
#
_cell.length_a   1.000
_cell.length_b   1.000
_cell.length_c   1.000
_cell.angle_alpha   90.00
_cell.angle_beta   90.00
_cell.angle_gamma   90.00
#
_symmetry.space_group_name_H-M   'P 1'
#
loop_
_entity.id
_entity.type
_entity.pdbx_description
1 polymer ?
#
loop_
_entity_poly.entity_id
_entity_poly.type
_entity_poly.pdbx_seq_one_letter_code
_entity_poly.pdbx_strand_id
1 'polypeptide(L)'
;SLQDIYHSMGGKARTLLNATFNILNNGGKKAFIEHWKTIKKPSSWGRLPNPIRHHQSFIFSNVLKISMLMPFILRHFLNSNHIKKEISSTKQTKQLCILWAVKAKVLKLAFSTTMTESTYKELQDSLRKEHEMLIQISFIDS
;
A
#
# COMPACT_ATOMS: atom_id res chain seq x y z
N SER A 1 1.00 -18.78 -14.54
CA SER A 1 2.38 -19.02 -14.06
C SER A 1 2.67 -18.16 -12.82
N LEU A 2 3.74 -18.42 -12.05
CA LEU A 2 4.16 -17.52 -10.95
C LEU A 2 4.41 -16.09 -11.48
N GLN A 3 4.95 -15.97 -12.70
CA GLN A 3 5.25 -14.70 -13.37
C GLN A 3 3.98 -13.85 -13.60
N ASP A 4 2.85 -14.47 -13.93
CA ASP A 4 1.57 -13.76 -14.10
C ASP A 4 1.06 -13.20 -12.76
N ILE A 5 1.23 -13.96 -11.67
CA ILE A 5 0.88 -13.54 -10.31
C ILE A 5 1.78 -12.38 -9.88
N TYR A 6 3.09 -12.47 -10.13
CA TYR A 6 4.04 -11.40 -9.85
C TYR A 6 3.69 -10.12 -10.60
N HIS A 7 3.40 -10.23 -11.89
CA HIS A 7 3.06 -9.09 -12.72
C HIS A 7 1.75 -8.44 -12.26
N SER A 8 0.73 -9.25 -12.00
CA SER A 8 -0.59 -8.77 -11.55
C SER A 8 -0.54 -8.13 -10.16
N MET A 9 0.01 -8.83 -9.15
CA MET A 9 0.05 -8.32 -7.77
C MET A 9 1.01 -7.13 -7.62
N GLY A 10 2.15 -7.17 -8.29
CA GLY A 10 3.10 -6.06 -8.33
C GLY A 10 2.52 -4.82 -8.99
N GLY A 11 1.83 -5.01 -10.13
CA GLY A 11 1.10 -3.95 -10.81
C GLY A 11 0.06 -3.30 -9.92
N LYS A 12 -0.82 -4.09 -9.30
CA LYS A 12 -1.87 -3.60 -8.38
C LYS A 12 -1.30 -2.81 -7.19
N ALA A 13 -0.22 -3.32 -6.58
CA ALA A 13 0.44 -2.63 -5.47
C ALA A 13 1.07 -1.30 -5.91
N ARG A 14 1.69 -1.25 -7.09
CA ARG A 14 2.21 0.02 -7.66
C ARG A 14 1.09 1.00 -7.96
N THR A 15 -0.02 0.56 -8.54
CA THR A 15 -1.19 1.41 -8.78
C THR A 15 -1.71 2.02 -7.47
N LEU A 16 -1.79 1.22 -6.40
CA LEU A 16 -2.21 1.72 -5.09
C LEU A 16 -1.21 2.71 -4.49
N LEU A 17 0.11 2.51 -4.65
CA LEU A 17 1.13 3.50 -4.26
C LEU A 17 0.90 4.83 -4.98
N ASN A 18 0.70 4.79 -6.30
CA ASN A 18 0.49 5.99 -7.10
C ASN A 18 -0.78 6.73 -6.68
N ALA A 19 -1.90 6.01 -6.53
CA ALA A 19 -3.14 6.57 -6.03
C ALA A 19 -2.97 7.23 -4.65
N THR A 20 -2.28 6.54 -3.73
CA THR A 20 -1.98 7.06 -2.39
C THR A 20 -1.20 8.37 -2.48
N PHE A 21 -0.15 8.45 -3.28
CA PHE A 21 0.63 9.69 -3.40
C PHE A 21 -0.11 10.81 -4.14
N ASN A 22 -1.08 10.47 -4.99
CA ASN A 22 -1.90 11.44 -5.70
C ASN A 22 -2.92 12.13 -4.81
N ILE A 23 -3.44 11.46 -3.77
CA ILE A 23 -4.41 12.06 -2.84
C ILE A 23 -3.74 12.87 -1.73
N LEU A 24 -2.44 12.66 -1.46
CA LEU A 24 -1.69 13.47 -0.50
C LEU A 24 -1.47 14.89 -1.04
N ASN A 25 -1.68 15.88 -0.18
CA ASN A 25 -1.25 17.25 -0.44
C ASN A 25 0.27 17.41 -0.18
N ASN A 26 0.83 18.61 -0.40
CA ASN A 26 2.26 18.84 -0.20
C ASN A 26 2.72 18.59 1.24
N GLY A 27 1.89 18.94 2.24
CA GLY A 27 2.15 18.64 3.64
C GLY A 27 2.18 17.14 3.91
N GLY A 28 1.20 16.39 3.40
CA GLY A 28 1.15 14.93 3.50
C GLY A 28 2.34 14.24 2.82
N LYS A 29 2.76 14.70 1.65
CA LYS A 29 3.97 14.18 0.96
C LYS A 29 5.24 14.44 1.77
N LYS A 30 5.38 15.63 2.36
CA LYS A 30 6.52 15.96 3.22
C LYS A 30 6.55 15.08 4.47
N ALA A 31 5.41 14.98 5.17
CA ALA A 31 5.27 14.14 6.35
C ALA A 31 5.56 12.67 6.04
N PHE A 32 5.08 12.15 4.90
CA PHE A 32 5.41 10.80 4.44
C PHE A 32 6.92 10.58 4.31
N ILE A 33 7.65 11.52 3.68
CA ILE A 33 9.11 11.39 3.49
C ILE A 33 9.87 11.44 4.83
N GLU A 34 9.43 12.27 5.76
CA GLU A 34 10.03 12.34 7.10
C GLU A 34 9.91 10.98 7.81
N HIS A 35 8.71 10.39 7.82
CA HIS A 35 8.48 9.07 8.41
C HIS A 35 9.17 7.94 7.64
N TRP A 36 9.22 8.03 6.32
CA TRP A 36 9.94 7.07 5.48
C TRP A 36 11.43 7.00 5.81
N LYS A 37 12.05 8.15 6.12
CA LYS A 37 13.47 8.21 6.50
C LYS A 37 13.73 7.63 7.89
N THR A 38 12.81 7.83 8.84
CA THR A 38 13.00 7.44 10.24
C THR A 38 12.51 6.04 10.58
N ILE A 39 11.60 5.46 9.79
CA ILE A 39 11.09 4.12 10.05
C ILE A 39 12.21 3.08 10.01
N LYS A 40 12.33 2.29 11.08
CA LYS A 40 13.25 1.15 11.17
C LYS A 40 12.88 0.12 10.11
N LYS A 41 13.88 -0.30 9.35
CA LYS A 41 13.77 -1.33 8.31
C LYS A 41 14.60 -2.54 8.75
N PRO A 42 14.20 -3.77 8.39
CA PRO A 42 15.03 -4.94 8.64
C PRO A 42 16.46 -4.73 8.10
N SER A 43 17.47 -5.11 8.87
CA SER A 43 18.88 -4.96 8.49
C SER A 43 19.25 -5.72 7.21
N SER A 44 18.53 -6.81 6.93
CA SER A 44 18.66 -7.60 5.70
C SER A 44 18.14 -6.88 4.45
N TRP A 45 17.42 -5.77 4.59
CA TRP A 45 16.92 -5.02 3.44
C TRP A 45 18.01 -4.07 2.94
N GLY A 46 18.39 -4.23 1.66
CA GLY A 46 19.18 -3.22 0.96
C GLY A 46 18.47 -1.85 0.94
N ARG A 47 19.24 -0.81 0.60
CA ARG A 47 18.75 0.59 0.58
C ARG A 47 17.52 0.71 -0.30
N LEU A 48 16.41 1.16 0.28
CA LEU A 48 15.19 1.39 -0.48
C LEU A 48 15.17 2.81 -1.07
N PRO A 49 14.76 2.96 -2.35
CA PRO A 49 14.64 4.26 -3.00
C PRO A 49 13.52 5.11 -2.38
N ASN A 50 13.53 6.42 -2.66
CA ASN A 50 12.46 7.34 -2.25
C ASN A 50 11.11 6.94 -2.90
N PRO A 51 10.07 6.60 -2.10
CA PRO A 51 8.76 6.15 -2.58
C PRO A 51 8.05 7.15 -3.47
N ILE A 52 8.22 8.45 -3.25
CA ILE A 52 7.53 9.48 -4.02
C ILE A 52 8.29 9.80 -5.32
N ARG A 53 9.62 9.93 -5.25
CA ARG A 53 10.42 10.35 -6.42
C ARG A 53 10.64 9.24 -7.44
N HIS A 54 10.71 7.98 -6.99
CA HIS A 54 11.13 6.87 -7.83
C HIS A 54 10.05 5.79 -8.01
N HIS A 55 8.78 6.09 -7.69
CA HIS A 55 7.68 5.12 -7.74
C HIS A 55 7.53 4.40 -9.10
N GLN A 56 7.87 5.06 -10.20
CA GLN A 56 7.79 4.49 -11.55
C GLN A 56 8.95 3.51 -11.86
N SER A 57 10.09 3.66 -11.18
CA SER A 57 11.31 2.86 -11.41
C SER A 57 11.43 1.66 -10.45
N PHE A 58 10.39 1.35 -9.68
CA PHE A 58 10.47 0.30 -8.67
C PHE A 58 10.46 -1.09 -9.26
N ILE A 59 11.57 -1.80 -9.13
CA ILE A 59 11.56 -3.26 -9.26
C ILE A 59 10.57 -3.87 -8.25
N PHE A 60 10.05 -5.04 -8.57
CA PHE A 60 8.99 -5.69 -7.80
C PHE A 60 9.33 -5.86 -6.31
N SER A 61 10.58 -6.21 -5.99
CA SER A 61 11.03 -6.36 -4.60
C SER A 61 10.93 -5.05 -3.79
N ASN A 62 11.11 -3.89 -4.44
CA ASN A 62 10.88 -2.59 -3.81
C ASN A 62 9.39 -2.37 -3.53
N VAL A 63 8.53 -2.72 -4.49
CA VAL A 63 7.07 -2.60 -4.33
C VAL A 63 6.58 -3.43 -3.14
N LEU A 64 7.07 -4.67 -2.99
CA LEU A 64 6.73 -5.53 -1.85
C LEU A 64 7.16 -4.91 -0.52
N LYS A 65 8.44 -4.55 -0.39
CA LYS A 65 9.01 -3.99 0.85
C LYS A 65 8.31 -2.69 1.25
N ILE A 66 8.00 -1.82 0.29
CA ILE A 66 7.25 -0.59 0.55
C ILE A 66 5.83 -0.92 1.00
N SER A 67 5.13 -1.81 0.29
CA SER A 67 3.76 -2.21 0.64
C SER A 67 3.66 -2.77 2.07
N MET A 68 4.69 -3.46 2.55
CA MET A 68 4.76 -3.94 3.94
C MET A 68 4.92 -2.80 4.96
N LEU A 69 5.61 -1.72 4.61
CA LEU A 69 5.84 -0.57 5.49
C LEU A 69 4.67 0.44 5.47
N MET A 70 3.94 0.53 4.36
CA MET A 70 2.85 1.51 4.16
C MET A 70 1.85 1.56 5.32
N PRO A 71 1.30 0.46 5.85
CA PRO A 71 0.34 0.51 6.95
C PRO A 71 0.89 1.21 8.20
N PHE A 72 2.17 0.94 8.52
CA PHE A 72 2.83 1.50 9.70
C PHE A 72 3.11 2.99 9.53
N ILE A 73 3.59 3.39 8.35
CA ILE A 73 3.89 4.78 8.04
C ILE A 73 2.59 5.60 8.05
N LEU A 74 1.58 5.18 7.29
CA LEU A 74 0.31 5.91 7.19
C LEU A 74 -0.38 6.03 8.55
N ARG A 75 -0.40 4.96 9.36
CA ARG A 75 -0.99 5.01 10.70
C ARG A 75 -0.35 6.06 11.61
N HIS A 76 0.93 6.38 11.40
CA HIS A 76 1.65 7.29 12.28
C HIS A 76 1.45 8.77 11.93
N PHE A 77 1.45 9.12 10.63
CA PHE A 77 1.39 10.52 10.23
C PHE A 77 0.06 10.94 9.60
N LEU A 78 -0.68 10.01 8.97
CA LEU A 78 -1.81 10.38 8.12
C LEU A 78 -2.98 10.91 8.95
N ASN A 79 -3.45 12.09 8.60
CA ASN A 79 -4.70 12.68 9.09
C ASN A 79 -5.35 13.48 7.96
N SER A 80 -6.56 14.03 8.19
CA SER A 80 -7.32 14.73 7.15
C SER A 80 -6.56 15.92 6.56
N ASN A 81 -5.75 16.64 7.35
CA ASN A 81 -4.98 17.80 6.89
C ASN A 81 -3.83 17.42 5.94
N HIS A 82 -3.51 16.12 5.80
CA HIS A 82 -2.49 15.61 4.88
C HIS A 82 -3.06 15.16 3.53
N ILE A 83 -4.39 15.12 3.40
CA ILE A 83 -5.10 14.80 2.15
C ILE A 83 -5.49 16.11 1.46
N LYS A 84 -5.56 16.09 0.13
CA LYS A 84 -6.10 17.20 -0.66
C LYS A 84 -7.54 17.51 -0.25
N LYS A 85 -7.92 18.79 -0.22
CA LYS A 85 -9.22 19.23 0.34
C LYS A 85 -10.40 18.65 -0.43
N GLU A 86 -10.27 18.51 -1.75
CA GLU A 86 -11.27 17.87 -2.63
C GLU A 86 -11.58 16.40 -2.25
N ILE A 87 -10.68 15.73 -1.51
CA ILE A 87 -10.78 14.31 -1.14
C ILE A 87 -10.87 14.15 0.39
N SER A 88 -10.85 15.23 1.19
CA SER A 88 -10.52 15.13 2.62
C SER A 88 -11.74 14.87 3.52
N SER A 89 -11.89 13.65 4.00
CA SER A 89 -12.62 13.28 5.22
C SER A 89 -11.80 12.37 6.13
N THR A 90 -12.07 12.41 7.43
CA THR A 90 -11.46 11.51 8.43
C THR A 90 -11.76 10.03 8.12
N LYS A 91 -12.89 9.74 7.47
CA LYS A 91 -13.27 8.38 7.04
C LYS A 91 -12.30 7.82 6.00
N GLN A 92 -11.93 8.61 4.99
CA GLN A 92 -10.99 8.17 3.93
C GLN A 92 -9.58 7.89 4.47
N THR A 93 -9.10 8.68 5.43
CA THR A 93 -7.77 8.44 6.03
C THR A 93 -7.68 7.06 6.70
N LYS A 94 -8.72 6.69 7.47
CA LYS A 94 -8.81 5.37 8.12
C LYS A 94 -8.97 4.25 7.11
N GLN A 95 -9.83 4.43 6.10
CA GLN A 95 -10.03 3.45 5.03
C GLN A 95 -8.74 3.19 4.25
N LEU A 96 -7.94 4.22 3.96
CA LEU A 96 -6.65 4.07 3.29
C LEU A 96 -5.66 3.25 4.11
N CYS A 97 -5.56 3.50 5.42
CA CYS A 97 -4.71 2.71 6.32
C CYS A 97 -5.12 1.22 6.35
N ILE A 98 -6.43 0.96 6.42
CA ILE A 98 -6.97 -0.42 6.42
C ILE A 98 -6.71 -1.08 5.07
N LEU A 99 -6.90 -0.38 3.94
CA LEU A 99 -6.67 -0.92 2.61
C LEU A 99 -5.21 -1.34 2.44
N TRP A 100 -4.27 -0.53 2.92
CA TRP A 100 -2.85 -0.90 2.92
C TRP A 100 -2.55 -2.11 3.79
N ALA A 101 -3.22 -2.26 4.94
CA ALA A 101 -3.06 -3.44 5.79
C ALA A 101 -3.57 -4.72 5.09
N VAL A 102 -4.71 -4.63 4.38
CA VAL A 102 -5.23 -5.73 3.56
C VAL A 102 -4.28 -6.04 2.40
N LYS A 103 -3.79 -5.03 1.68
CA LYS A 103 -2.82 -5.20 0.59
C LYS A 103 -1.55 -5.90 1.07
N ALA A 104 -0.99 -5.50 2.21
CA ALA A 104 0.18 -6.14 2.79
C ALA A 104 -0.08 -7.61 3.13
N LYS A 105 -1.27 -7.94 3.66
CA LYS A 105 -1.71 -9.31 3.93
C LYS A 105 -1.84 -10.14 2.64
N VAL A 106 -2.51 -9.60 1.62
CA VAL A 106 -2.65 -10.24 0.29
C VAL A 106 -1.29 -10.57 -0.29
N LEU A 107 -0.35 -9.61 -0.29
CA LEU A 107 1.00 -9.83 -0.79
C LEU A 107 1.74 -10.90 0.02
N LYS A 108 1.66 -10.86 1.36
CA LYS A 108 2.28 -11.89 2.22
C LYS A 108 1.77 -13.29 1.87
N LEU A 109 0.46 -13.46 1.72
CA LEU A 109 -0.16 -14.75 1.43
C LEU A 109 0.16 -15.22 0.00
N ALA A 110 0.07 -14.33 -0.99
CA ALA A 110 0.36 -14.64 -2.39
C ALA A 110 1.82 -15.07 -2.63
N PHE A 111 2.75 -14.60 -1.80
CA PHE A 111 4.17 -14.96 -1.87
C PHE A 111 4.63 -15.88 -0.73
N SER A 112 3.69 -16.54 -0.06
CA SER A 112 4.01 -17.58 0.92
C SER A 112 4.72 -18.75 0.24
N THR A 113 5.76 -19.28 0.87
CA THR A 113 6.47 -20.48 0.39
C THR A 113 5.68 -21.77 0.61
N THR A 114 4.62 -21.71 1.42
CA THR A 114 3.73 -22.82 1.73
C THR A 114 2.29 -22.42 1.45
N MET A 115 1.59 -23.19 0.61
CA MET A 115 0.18 -22.98 0.30
C MET A 115 -0.63 -24.18 0.78
N THR A 116 -1.39 -23.97 1.85
CA THR A 116 -2.42 -24.88 2.35
C THR A 116 -3.81 -24.42 1.91
N GLU A 117 -4.82 -25.28 2.01
CA GLU A 117 -6.21 -24.90 1.75
C GLU A 117 -6.67 -23.72 2.62
N SER A 118 -6.28 -23.71 3.89
CA SER A 118 -6.58 -22.62 4.82
C SER A 118 -5.98 -21.28 4.37
N THR A 119 -4.70 -21.26 3.97
CA THR A 119 -4.02 -20.05 3.46
C THR A 119 -4.59 -19.60 2.13
N TYR A 120 -5.02 -20.53 1.29
CA TYR A 120 -5.67 -20.21 0.02
C TYR A 120 -7.03 -19.53 0.24
N LYS A 121 -7.86 -20.07 1.15
CA LYS A 121 -9.12 -19.45 1.54
C LYS A 121 -8.91 -18.05 2.14
N GLU A 122 -7.92 -17.90 3.00
CA GLU A 122 -7.58 -16.60 3.59
C GLU A 122 -7.12 -15.58 2.54
N LEU A 123 -6.39 -16.03 1.51
CA LEU A 123 -5.99 -15.20 0.38
C LEU A 123 -7.21 -14.74 -0.42
N GLN A 124 -8.15 -15.65 -0.73
CA GLN A 124 -9.38 -15.32 -1.44
C GLN A 124 -10.23 -14.29 -0.67
N ASP A 125 -10.42 -14.50 0.63
CA ASP A 125 -11.18 -13.58 1.48
C ASP A 125 -10.50 -12.21 1.57
N SER A 126 -9.16 -12.18 1.66
CA SER A 126 -8.39 -10.93 1.70
C SER A 126 -8.47 -10.18 0.36
N LEU A 127 -8.47 -10.89 -0.77
CA LEU A 127 -8.64 -10.31 -2.10
C LEU A 127 -10.04 -9.74 -2.31
N ARG A 128 -11.08 -10.44 -1.84
CA ARG A 128 -12.46 -9.93 -1.87
C ARG A 128 -12.59 -8.63 -1.07
N LYS A 129 -12.07 -8.64 0.16
CA LYS A 129 -12.07 -7.44 1.02
C LYS A 129 -11.30 -6.27 0.40
N GLU A 130 -10.14 -6.54 -0.20
CA GLU A 130 -9.36 -5.54 -0.92
C GLU A 130 -10.18 -4.90 -2.05
N HIS A 131 -10.88 -5.71 -2.83
CA HIS A 131 -11.68 -5.26 -3.95
C HIS A 131 -12.87 -4.39 -3.50
N GLU A 132 -13.63 -4.84 -2.49
CA GLU A 132 -14.76 -4.10 -1.91
C GLU A 132 -14.31 -2.73 -1.36
N MET A 133 -13.14 -2.67 -0.72
CA MET A 133 -12.59 -1.43 -0.20
C MET A 133 -12.14 -0.47 -1.31
N LEU A 134 -11.53 -0.99 -2.38
CA LEU A 134 -11.13 -0.18 -3.53
C LEU A 134 -12.35 0.48 -4.18
N ILE A 135 -13.42 -0.29 -4.36
CA ILE A 135 -14.75 0.18 -4.79
C ILE A 135 -15.20 1.33 -3.89
N GLN A 136 -15.27 1.13 -2.57
CA GLN A 136 -15.75 2.16 -1.64
C GLN A 136 -14.92 3.45 -1.66
N ILE A 137 -13.62 3.37 -1.98
CA ILE A 137 -12.75 4.54 -2.11
C ILE A 137 -12.94 5.21 -3.47
N SER A 138 -13.11 4.45 -4.57
CA SER A 138 -13.32 4.99 -5.91
C SER A 138 -14.71 5.58 -6.12
N PHE A 139 -15.73 5.11 -5.40
CA PHE A 139 -17.09 5.71 -5.41
C PHE A 139 -17.18 7.03 -4.64
N ILE A 140 -16.05 7.60 -4.19
CA ILE A 140 -16.00 8.96 -3.64
C ILE A 140 -15.66 9.99 -4.71
N ASP A 141 -15.31 9.54 -5.93
CA ASP A 141 -15.08 10.40 -7.10
C ASP A 141 -16.29 10.49 -8.05
N SER A 142 -17.49 10.05 -7.62
CA SER A 142 -18.75 10.12 -8.39
C SER A 142 -19.82 10.94 -7.70
#